data_AF-A0A3E1P6E9-F1
#
_entry.id   AF-A0A3E1P6E9-F1
#
_cell.length_a   1.000
_cell.length_b   1.000
_cell.length_c   1.000
_cell.angle_alpha   90.00
_cell.angle_beta   90.00
_cell.angle_gamma   90.00
#
_symmetry.space_group_name_H-M   'P 1'
#
loop_
_entity.id
_entity.type
_entity.pdbx_description
1 polymer ?
#
loop_
_entity_poly.entity_id
_entity_poly.type
_entity_poly.pdbx_seq_one_letter_code
_entity_poly.pdbx_strand_id
1 'polypeptide(L)'
;MTKHGNEAVNLMADLHSRMIGLPLTFRERVCNECNWSIPTFYRKMRPSYRTVNGEKEAIIPLLSNAEKEKIIAVSDEVYKEFWDYCEKYRKRNGRH
;
A
#
# COMPACT_ATOMS: atom_id res chain seq x y z
N MET A 1 9.86 -34.64 -11.03
CA MET A 1 8.62 -34.23 -10.34
C MET A 1 8.80 -34.43 -8.85
N THR A 2 9.41 -33.46 -8.17
CA THR A 2 9.60 -33.50 -6.71
C THR A 2 8.37 -32.90 -6.05
N LYS A 3 7.52 -33.77 -5.48
CA LYS A 3 6.42 -33.39 -4.59
C LYS A 3 7.03 -32.70 -3.37
N HIS A 4 7.03 -31.37 -3.36
CA HIS A 4 7.39 -30.62 -2.16
C HIS A 4 6.23 -30.77 -1.18
N GLY A 5 6.53 -31.43 -0.06
CA GLY A 5 5.62 -31.57 1.05
C GLY A 5 5.07 -30.21 1.47
N ASN A 6 3.84 -30.24 1.96
CA ASN A 6 3.12 -29.12 2.55
C ASN A 6 3.91 -28.59 3.75
N GLU A 7 4.98 -27.83 3.52
CA GLU A 7 5.69 -27.11 4.58
C GLU A 7 4.68 -26.20 5.26
N ALA A 8 4.58 -26.34 6.58
CA ALA A 8 3.72 -25.52 7.40
C ALA A 8 4.18 -24.06 7.25
N VAL A 9 3.51 -23.34 6.34
CA VAL A 9 3.79 -21.91 6.10
C VAL A 9 3.74 -21.17 7.43
N ASN A 10 4.85 -20.54 7.81
CA ASN A 10 4.90 -19.64 8.95
C ASN A 10 3.98 -18.44 8.65
N LEU A 11 2.76 -18.51 9.20
CA LEU A 11 1.70 -17.52 9.00
C LEU A 11 2.18 -16.09 9.27
N MET A 12 2.92 -15.91 10.38
CA MET A 12 3.42 -14.62 10.79
C MET A 12 4.43 -14.06 9.77
N ALA A 13 5.40 -14.89 9.37
CA ALA A 13 6.41 -14.48 8.40
C ALA A 13 5.80 -14.14 7.04
N ASP A 14 4.84 -14.93 6.57
CA ASP A 14 4.17 -14.71 5.28
C ASP A 14 3.31 -13.44 5.29
N LEU A 15 2.48 -13.24 6.32
CA LEU A 15 1.65 -12.05 6.43
C LEU A 15 2.49 -10.79 6.59
N HIS A 16 3.53 -10.83 7.43
CA HIS A 16 4.42 -9.69 7.66
C HIS A 16 5.17 -9.28 6.38
N SER A 17 5.70 -10.24 5.62
CA SER A 17 6.35 -9.99 4.33
C SER A 17 5.41 -9.26 3.37
N ARG A 18 4.15 -9.69 3.29
CA ARG A 18 3.14 -9.05 2.44
C ARG A 18 2.72 -7.67 2.95
N MET A 19 2.61 -7.46 4.25
CA MET A 19 2.30 -6.15 4.84
C MET A 19 3.39 -5.13 4.52
N ILE A 20 4.67 -5.51 4.53
CA ILE A 20 5.77 -4.65 4.08
C ILE A 20 5.68 -4.36 2.58
N GLY A 21 5.19 -5.31 1.79
CA GLY A 21 4.96 -5.15 0.35
C GLY A 21 3.84 -4.15 0.02
N LEU A 22 2.80 -4.03 0.86
CA LEU A 22 1.66 -3.15 0.60
C LEU A 22 2.03 -1.69 0.27
N PRO A 23 2.82 -0.97 1.09
CA PRO A 23 3.19 0.41 0.79
C PRO A 23 4.02 0.53 -0.50
N LEU A 24 4.80 -0.49 -0.85
CA LEU A 24 5.58 -0.51 -2.10
C LEU A 24 4.65 -0.64 -3.32
N THR A 25 3.73 -1.60 -3.28
CA THR A 25 2.72 -1.81 -4.33
C THR A 25 1.82 -0.60 -4.50
N PHE A 26 1.34 -0.02 -3.39
CA PHE A 26 0.54 1.20 -3.40
C PHE A 26 1.27 2.34 -4.10
N ARG A 27 2.52 2.62 -3.69
CA ARG A 27 3.36 3.65 -4.31
C ARG A 27 3.51 3.44 -5.81
N GLU A 28 3.84 2.22 -6.23
CA GLU A 28 4.08 1.91 -7.64
C GLU A 28 2.84 2.11 -8.49
N ARG A 29 1.68 1.63 -8.03
CA ARG A 29 0.42 1.80 -8.74
C ARG A 29 -0.03 3.26 -8.79
N VAL A 30 0.09 4.01 -7.69
CA VAL A 30 -0.19 5.46 -7.70
C VAL A 30 0.74 6.19 -8.67
N CYS A 31 2.02 5.84 -8.71
CA CYS A 31 2.95 6.43 -9.68
C CYS A 31 2.52 6.16 -11.11
N ASN A 32 2.09 4.94 -11.43
CA ASN A 32 1.65 4.57 -12.77
C ASN A 32 0.34 5.29 -13.15
N GLU A 33 -0.69 5.22 -12.29
CA GLU A 33 -2.01 5.79 -12.59
C GLU A 33 -2.02 7.33 -12.65
N CYS A 34 -1.21 7.98 -11.81
CA CYS A 34 -1.09 9.44 -11.79
C CYS A 34 0.04 9.97 -12.70
N ASN A 35 0.75 9.09 -13.42
CA ASN A 35 1.94 9.41 -14.21
C ASN A 35 2.99 10.22 -13.41
N TRP A 36 3.23 9.81 -12.17
CA TRP A 36 4.22 10.42 -11.29
C TRP A 36 5.52 9.62 -11.28
N SER A 37 6.63 10.34 -11.19
CA SER A 37 7.90 9.73 -10.79
C SER A 37 7.91 9.43 -9.29
N ILE A 38 8.73 8.46 -8.85
CA ILE A 38 8.92 8.13 -7.43
C ILE A 38 9.25 9.38 -6.57
N PRO A 39 10.14 10.31 -7.01
CA PRO A 39 10.38 11.55 -6.27
C PRO A 39 9.11 12.42 -6.14
N THR A 40 8.27 12.47 -7.17
CA THR A 40 7.02 13.26 -7.15
C THR A 40 6.03 12.69 -6.15
N PHE A 41 5.88 11.37 -6.11
CA PHE A 41 5.09 10.70 -5.07
C PHE A 41 5.55 11.11 -3.68
N TYR A 42 6.85 11.01 -3.37
CA TYR A 42 7.34 11.37 -2.03
C TYR A 42 7.21 12.86 -1.72
N ARG A 43 7.36 13.76 -2.70
CA ARG A 43 7.10 15.20 -2.50
C ARG A 43 5.64 15.47 -2.14
N LYS A 44 4.69 14.79 -2.79
CA LYS A 44 3.24 14.94 -2.53
C LYS A 44 2.77 14.21 -1.27
N MET A 45 3.43 13.13 -0.86
CA MET A 45 3.07 12.34 0.31
C MET A 45 3.67 12.92 1.61
N ARG A 46 4.90 13.47 1.57
CA ARG A 46 5.58 13.96 2.77
C ARG A 46 4.94 15.28 3.25
N PRO A 47 4.62 15.39 4.56
CA PRO A 47 4.29 16.67 5.16
C PRO A 47 5.41 17.67 4.89
N SER A 48 5.06 18.79 4.29
CA SER A 48 5.96 19.91 4.07
C SER A 48 5.47 21.08 4.91
N TYR A 49 6.38 21.91 5.40
CA TYR A 49 6.05 23.05 6.26
C TYR A 49 6.77 24.30 5.76
N ARG A 50 6.10 25.45 5.89
CA ARG A 50 6.73 26.77 5.75
C ARG A 50 6.63 27.53 7.06
N THR A 51 7.56 28.46 7.28
CA THR A 51 7.48 29.37 8.42
C THR A 51 6.77 30.65 8.01
N VAL A 52 5.70 30.99 8.71
CA VAL A 52 4.96 32.26 8.54
C VAL A 52 4.81 32.88 9.91
N ASN A 53 5.31 34.11 10.09
CA ASN A 53 5.27 34.84 11.37
C ASN A 53 5.88 34.07 12.57
N GLY A 54 6.89 33.24 12.33
CA GLY A 54 7.53 32.42 13.37
C GLY A 54 6.82 31.09 13.66
N GLU A 55 5.65 30.85 13.07
CA GLU A 55 4.89 29.60 13.22
C GLU A 55 5.09 28.67 12.02
N LYS A 56 5.03 27.34 12.26
CA LYS A 56 5.09 26.33 11.20
C LYS A 56 3.69 26.10 10.64
N GLU A 57 3.49 26.46 9.38
CA GLU A 57 2.26 26.19 8.63
C GLU A 57 2.46 24.97 7.73
N ALA A 58 1.50 24.03 7.73
CA ALA A 58 1.54 22.85 6.88
C ALA A 58 1.25 23.22 5.41
N ILE A 59 2.14 22.82 4.51
CA ILE A 59 1.92 22.89 3.07
C ILE A 59 1.19 21.61 2.66
N ILE A 60 -0.06 21.75 2.24
CA ILE A 60 -0.85 20.65 1.68
C ILE A 60 -0.59 20.59 0.17
N PRO A 61 0.01 19.51 -0.36
CA PRO A 61 0.23 19.38 -1.79
C PRO A 61 -1.09 19.36 -2.56
N LEU A 62 -1.18 20.15 -3.63
CA LEU A 62 -2.38 20.17 -4.45
C LEU A 62 -2.50 18.85 -5.23
N LEU A 63 -3.61 18.17 -5.00
CA LEU A 63 -4.06 16.99 -5.76
C LEU A 63 -5.28 17.39 -6.59
N SER A 64 -5.24 17.12 -7.89
CA SER A 64 -6.42 17.20 -8.76
C SER A 64 -7.47 16.17 -8.35
N ASN A 65 -8.72 16.37 -8.78
CA ASN A 65 -9.79 15.42 -8.48
C ASN A 65 -9.50 14.03 -9.10
N ALA A 66 -8.97 13.99 -10.31
CA ALA A 66 -8.55 12.75 -10.96
C ALA A 66 -7.45 12.02 -10.17
N GLU A 67 -6.43 12.74 -9.69
CA GLU A 67 -5.38 12.14 -8.84
C GLU A 67 -5.99 11.56 -7.54
N LYS A 68 -6.92 12.27 -6.90
CA LYS A 68 -7.60 11.78 -5.68
C LYS A 68 -8.40 10.52 -5.94
N GLU A 69 -9.19 10.49 -7.00
CA GLU A 69 -9.97 9.30 -7.40
C GLU A 69 -9.07 8.10 -7.63
N LYS A 70 -7.96 8.29 -8.37
CA LYS A 70 -6.98 7.23 -8.64
C LYS A 70 -6.29 6.75 -7.36
N ILE A 71 -5.92 7.64 -6.45
CA ILE A 71 -5.31 7.26 -5.17
C ILE A 71 -6.25 6.38 -4.33
N ILE A 72 -7.54 6.73 -4.26
CA ILE A 72 -8.54 5.94 -3.53
C ILE A 72 -8.75 4.58 -4.22
N ALA A 73 -8.97 4.56 -5.54
CA ALA A 73 -9.16 3.33 -6.29
C ALA A 73 -7.98 2.35 -6.12
N VAL A 74 -6.74 2.85 -6.23
CA VAL A 74 -5.54 2.04 -5.99
C VAL A 74 -5.47 1.53 -4.55
N SER A 75 -5.85 2.36 -3.57
CA SER A 75 -5.90 1.93 -2.16
C SER A 75 -6.86 0.76 -1.98
N ASP A 76 -8.08 0.87 -2.50
CA ASP A 76 -9.11 -0.16 -2.39
C ASP A 76 -8.66 -1.48 -3.02
N GLU A 77 -8.07 -1.43 -4.22
CA GLU A 77 -7.53 -2.60 -4.91
C GLU A 77 -6.41 -3.29 -4.11
N VAL A 78 -5.42 -2.51 -3.63
CA VAL A 78 -4.28 -3.04 -2.89
C VAL A 78 -4.73 -3.70 -1.58
N TYR A 79 -5.66 -3.08 -0.85
CA TYR A 79 -6.20 -3.67 0.37
C TYR A 79 -7.07 -4.90 0.08
N LYS A 80 -7.87 -4.87 -0.98
CA LYS A 80 -8.67 -6.02 -1.39
C LYS A 80 -7.80 -7.22 -1.74
N GLU A 81 -6.76 -7.04 -2.54
CA GLU A 81 -5.82 -8.11 -2.90
C GLU A 81 -5.11 -8.71 -1.67
N PHE A 82 -4.76 -7.86 -0.70
CA PHE A 82 -4.22 -8.32 0.57
C PHE A 82 -5.24 -9.10 1.38
N TRP A 83 -6.48 -8.61 1.44
CA TRP A 83 -7.56 -9.25 2.16
C TRP A 83 -7.91 -10.62 1.58
N ASP A 84 -8.07 -10.70 0.25
CA ASP A 84 -8.36 -11.91 -0.50
C ASP A 84 -7.25 -12.95 -0.31
N TYR A 85 -6.00 -12.52 -0.18
CA TYR A 85 -4.93 -13.45 0.16
C TYR A 85 -5.04 -14.00 1.57
N CYS A 86 -5.41 -13.18 2.55
CA CYS A 86 -5.58 -13.61 3.94
C CYS A 86 -6.66 -14.69 4.07
N GLU A 87 -7.63 -14.76 3.14
CA GLU A 87 -8.67 -15.80 3.12
C GLU A 87 -8.11 -17.22 3.08
N LYS A 88 -6.93 -17.44 2.48
CA LYS A 88 -6.30 -18.79 2.44
C LYS A 88 -6.02 -19.32 3.84
N TYR A 89 -5.77 -18.43 4.80
CA TYR A 89 -5.54 -18.78 6.20
C TYR A 89 -6.83 -18.95 6.99
N ARG A 90 -7.87 -18.19 6.66
CA ARG A 90 -9.21 -18.33 7.25
C ARG A 90 -9.83 -19.68 6.90
N LYS A 91 -9.77 -20.07 5.62
CA LYS A 91 -10.28 -21.36 5.13
C LYS A 91 -9.51 -22.56 5.69
N ARG A 92 -8.21 -22.40 5.96
CA ARG A 92 -7.36 -23.45 6.54
C ARG A 92 -7.63 -23.69 8.03
N ASN A 93 -8.09 -22.66 8.75
CA ASN A 93 -8.44 -22.73 10.17
C ASN A 93 -9.92 -23.13 10.42
N GLY A 94 -10.76 -23.17 9.37
CA GLY A 94 -12.17 -23.56 9.45
C GLY A 94 -12.45 -25.08 9.45
N ARG A 95 -11.45 -25.91 9.77
CA ARG A 95 -11.64 -27.34 10.03
C ARG A 95 -11.90 -27.54 11.54
N HIS A 96 -13.15 -27.34 11.94
CA HIS A 96 -13.73 -27.92 13.16
C HIS A 96 -15.01 -28.65 12.77
#